data_AF-A0A420CV17-F1
#
_entry.id   AF-A0A420CV17-F1
#
_cell.length_a   1.000
_cell.length_b   1.000
_cell.length_c   1.000
_cell.angle_alpha   90.00
_cell.angle_beta   90.00
_cell.angle_gamma   90.00
#
_symmetry.space_group_name_H-M   'P 1'
#
loop_
_entity.id
_entity.type
_entity.pdbx_description
1 polymer ?
#
loop_
_entity_poly.entity_id
_entity_poly.type
_entity_poly.pdbx_seq_one_letter_code
_entity_poly.pdbx_strand_id
1 'polypeptide(L)'
;MNEFIILKSSWGIAIFYEIKEIINHNQNDENVYEITPSVFIKLKSDLLDIISLEYLKKGIQSIIQFIKEFPVCFSIEKLEYNICDYQPEGMYYMFRKWFFESHNMEIPPMNIYYDKETNKYVFPDLIDIGELS
;
A
#
# COMPACT_ATOMS: atom_id res chain seq x y z
N MET A 1 12.57 2.76 9.99
CA MET A 1 12.17 2.38 8.62
C MET A 1 11.43 1.07 8.76
N ASN A 2 10.22 1.00 8.22
CA ASN A 2 9.35 -0.16 8.33
C ASN A 2 9.54 -1.07 7.11
N GLU A 3 9.13 -2.33 7.24
CA GLU A 3 9.29 -3.32 6.19
C GLU A 3 8.05 -4.20 6.02
N PHE A 4 7.79 -4.57 4.77
CA PHE A 4 6.81 -5.56 4.37
C PHE A 4 7.53 -6.63 3.55
N ILE A 5 7.55 -7.86 4.06
CA ILE A 5 8.31 -8.96 3.49
C ILE A 5 7.38 -10.16 3.29
N ILE A 6 7.35 -10.69 2.07
CA ILE A 6 6.71 -11.96 1.73
C ILE A 6 7.79 -12.94 1.30
N LEU A 7 7.99 -14.00 2.11
CA LEU A 7 8.91 -15.10 1.82
C LEU A 7 8.13 -16.41 1.81
N LYS A 8 7.87 -16.96 0.61
CA LYS A 8 7.26 -18.30 0.47
C LYS A 8 8.18 -19.32 -0.21
N SER A 9 9.36 -18.91 -0.67
CA SER A 9 10.40 -19.79 -1.25
C SER A 9 11.79 -19.11 -1.19
N SER A 10 12.71 -19.45 -2.09
CA SER A 10 14.03 -18.79 -2.20
C SER A 10 13.98 -17.36 -2.76
N TRP A 11 12.79 -16.89 -3.17
CA TRP A 11 12.52 -15.58 -3.78
C TRP A 11 11.40 -14.90 -2.99
N GLY A 12 11.38 -13.57 -2.89
CA GLY A 12 10.42 -12.86 -2.03
C GLY A 12 10.25 -11.40 -2.39
N ILE A 13 9.12 -10.83 -1.97
CA ILE A 13 8.86 -9.40 -2.11
C ILE A 13 9.33 -8.71 -0.84
N ALA A 14 10.16 -7.68 -0.98
CA ALA A 14 10.57 -6.83 0.13
C ALA A 14 10.31 -5.36 -0.23
N ILE A 15 9.50 -4.70 0.59
CA ILE A 15 9.20 -3.27 0.47
C ILE A 15 9.59 -2.61 1.78
N PHE A 16 10.49 -1.64 1.71
CA PHE A 16 10.92 -0.80 2.82
C PHE A 16 10.29 0.58 2.66
N TYR A 17 9.75 1.12 3.75
CA TYR A 17 8.95 2.34 3.67
C TYR A 17 9.03 3.18 4.93
N GLU A 18 8.72 4.46 4.76
CA GLU A 18 8.48 5.43 5.82
C GLU A 18 7.20 6.18 5.49
N ILE A 19 6.15 5.95 6.28
CA ILE A 19 4.84 6.59 6.11
C ILE A 19 4.53 7.38 7.38
N LYS A 20 3.99 8.59 7.19
CA LYS A 20 3.51 9.46 8.26
C LYS A 20 2.04 9.74 8.06
N GLU A 21 1.29 9.74 9.15
CA GLU A 21 -0.08 10.22 9.17
C GLU A 21 -0.10 11.70 9.56
N ILE A 22 -0.77 12.51 8.74
CA ILE A 22 -0.88 13.96 8.92
C ILE A 22 -2.36 14.31 9.02
N ILE A 23 -2.79 14.72 10.22
CA ILE A 23 -4.15 15.20 10.46
C ILE A 23 -4.26 16.68 10.06
N ASN A 24 -5.42 17.09 9.53
CA ASN A 24 -5.71 18.46 9.10
C ASN A 24 -4.74 18.98 8.01
N HIS A 25 -4.41 18.11 7.06
CA HIS A 25 -3.53 18.47 5.95
C HIS A 25 -4.15 19.54 5.04
N ASN A 26 -3.33 20.52 4.65
CA ASN A 26 -3.72 21.59 3.73
C ASN A 26 -3.43 21.14 2.29
N GLN A 27 -4.44 21.19 1.41
CA GLN A 27 -4.46 20.51 0.10
C GLN A 27 -3.53 21.12 -0.97
N ASN A 28 -2.85 22.23 -0.71
CA ASN A 28 -2.09 22.99 -1.71
C ASN A 28 -0.63 22.54 -1.85
N ASP A 29 -0.33 21.27 -1.59
CA ASP A 29 1.03 20.73 -1.63
C ASP A 29 1.26 19.97 -2.95
N GLU A 30 2.49 19.97 -3.45
CA GLU A 30 2.84 19.23 -4.67
C GLU A 30 2.83 17.71 -4.38
N ASN A 31 2.49 16.90 -5.39
CA ASN A 31 2.43 15.43 -5.30
C ASN A 31 1.42 14.90 -4.27
N VAL A 32 0.33 15.63 -4.06
CA VAL A 32 -0.83 15.15 -3.29
C VAL A 32 -1.86 14.57 -4.25
N TYR A 33 -2.31 13.35 -3.95
CA TYR A 33 -3.36 12.66 -4.68
C TYR A 33 -4.56 12.45 -3.76
N GLU A 34 -5.74 12.79 -4.25
CA GLU A 34 -6.99 12.52 -3.55
C GLU A 34 -7.38 11.04 -3.74
N ILE A 35 -7.79 10.40 -2.64
CA ILE A 35 -8.32 9.02 -2.65
C ILE A 35 -9.84 9.06 -2.60
N THR A 36 -10.38 9.82 -1.64
CA THR A 36 -11.79 10.13 -1.43
C THR A 36 -11.89 11.54 -0.83
N PRO A 37 -13.09 12.15 -0.78
CA PRO A 37 -13.25 13.40 -0.05
C PRO A 37 -12.74 13.26 1.39
N SER A 38 -11.72 14.04 1.76
CA SER A 38 -11.04 14.05 3.08
C SER A 38 -9.95 12.99 3.34
N VAL A 39 -9.58 12.17 2.34
CA VAL A 39 -8.44 11.23 2.45
C VAL A 39 -7.47 11.48 1.31
N PHE A 40 -6.24 11.80 1.67
CA PHE A 40 -5.18 12.17 0.74
C PHE A 40 -3.97 11.27 0.91
N ILE A 41 -3.21 11.11 -0.16
CA ILE A 41 -1.85 10.58 -0.10
C ILE A 41 -0.89 11.64 -0.63
N LYS A 42 0.19 11.88 0.09
CA LYS A 42 1.30 12.71 -0.37
C LYS A 42 2.49 11.82 -0.68
N LEU A 43 3.06 11.97 -1.87
CA LEU A 43 4.30 11.29 -2.24
C LEU A 43 5.44 12.29 -2.24
N LYS A 44 6.55 11.97 -1.60
CA LYS A 44 7.80 12.66 -1.90
C LYS A 44 8.21 12.26 -3.34
N SER A 45 8.62 13.23 -4.17
CA SER A 45 8.71 13.10 -5.64
C SER A 45 9.40 11.83 -6.16
N ASP A 46 8.92 11.32 -7.32
CA ASP A 46 9.48 10.22 -8.14
C ASP A 46 9.49 8.80 -7.55
N LEU A 47 8.73 8.53 -6.49
CA LEU A 47 8.82 7.24 -5.79
C LEU A 47 8.05 6.07 -6.41
N LEU A 48 7.07 6.30 -7.29
CA LEU A 48 6.10 5.28 -7.69
C LEU A 48 5.69 5.37 -9.16
N ASP A 49 5.67 4.22 -9.84
CA ASP A 49 4.97 4.09 -11.11
C ASP A 49 3.44 4.08 -10.91
N ILE A 50 2.70 4.28 -12.01
CA ILE A 50 1.24 4.41 -11.98
C ILE A 50 0.55 3.15 -11.42
N ILE A 51 1.03 1.95 -11.75
CA ILE A 51 0.38 0.70 -11.34
C ILE A 51 0.54 0.53 -9.82
N SER A 52 1.75 0.78 -9.32
CA SER A 52 2.05 0.73 -7.90
C SER A 52 1.25 1.78 -7.10
N LEU A 53 1.08 2.97 -7.66
CA LEU A 53 0.23 4.00 -7.08
C LEU A 53 -1.23 3.53 -6.97
N GLU A 54 -1.79 2.89 -8.00
CA GLU A 54 -3.17 2.41 -7.94
C GLU A 54 -3.38 1.32 -6.87
N TYR A 55 -2.43 0.39 -6.71
CA TYR A 55 -2.52 -0.60 -5.63
C TYR A 55 -2.40 0.02 -4.23
N LEU A 56 -1.56 1.03 -4.10
CA LEU A 56 -1.45 1.81 -2.88
C LEU A 56 -2.75 2.54 -2.54
N LYS A 57 -3.38 3.19 -3.53
CA LYS A 57 -4.70 3.82 -3.37
C LYS A 57 -5.75 2.80 -2.94
N LYS A 58 -5.78 1.60 -3.56
CA LYS A 58 -6.66 0.50 -3.15
C LYS A 58 -6.42 0.08 -1.69
N GLY A 59 -5.16 0.04 -1.27
CA GLY A 59 -4.77 -0.25 0.12
C GLY A 59 -5.37 0.76 1.09
N ILE A 60 -5.24 2.05 0.79
CA ILE A 60 -5.84 3.15 1.57
C ILE A 60 -7.36 3.03 1.59
N GLN A 61 -8.00 2.85 0.43
CA GLN A 61 -9.46 2.71 0.32
C GLN A 61 -10.00 1.59 1.20
N SER A 62 -9.29 0.46 1.27
CA SER A 62 -9.69 -0.69 2.08
C SER A 62 -9.70 -0.43 3.60
N ILE A 63 -9.03 0.63 4.06
CA ILE A 63 -8.94 0.95 5.50
C ILE A 63 -9.74 2.18 5.92
N ILE A 64 -10.41 2.88 4.99
CA ILE A 64 -11.11 4.15 5.27
C ILE A 64 -12.06 4.04 6.47
N GLN A 65 -12.80 2.93 6.57
CA GLN A 65 -13.75 2.68 7.65
C GLN A 65 -13.13 2.58 9.06
N PHE A 66 -11.81 2.42 9.14
CA PHE A 66 -11.07 2.33 10.40
C PHE A 66 -10.40 3.65 10.81
N ILE A 67 -10.38 4.65 9.93
CA ILE A 67 -9.80 5.96 10.19
C ILE A 67 -10.73 6.71 11.16
N LYS A 68 -10.14 7.26 12.24
CA LYS A 68 -10.89 7.94 13.31
C LYS A 68 -10.98 9.45 13.12
N GLU A 69 -10.01 10.04 12.44
CA GLU A 69 -9.85 11.48 12.31
C GLU A 69 -9.75 11.88 10.84
N PHE A 70 -10.52 12.89 10.45
CA PHE A 70 -10.55 13.44 9.10
C PHE A 70 -10.51 14.98 9.15
N PRO A 71 -9.95 15.66 8.13
CA PRO A 71 -9.27 15.07 6.98
C PRO A 71 -7.89 14.51 7.34
N VAL A 72 -7.49 13.45 6.65
CA VAL A 72 -6.20 12.77 6.87
C VAL A 72 -5.40 12.71 5.58
N CYS A 73 -4.09 12.88 5.70
CA CYS A 73 -3.12 12.68 4.63
C CYS A 73 -2.07 11.66 5.07
N PHE A 74 -1.86 10.65 4.25
CA PHE A 74 -0.77 9.69 4.41
C PHE A 74 0.42 10.16 3.57
N SER A 75 1.50 10.59 4.23
CA SER A 75 2.73 11.05 3.56
C SER A 75 3.72 9.90 3.47
N ILE A 76 4.05 9.49 2.25
CA ILE A 76 5.09 8.50 1.98
C ILE A 76 6.41 9.25 1.79
N GLU A 77 7.23 9.20 2.84
CA GLU A 77 8.50 9.92 2.91
C GLU A 77 9.62 9.15 2.20
N LYS A 78 9.54 7.81 2.23
CA LYS A 78 10.49 6.89 1.59
C LYS A 78 9.80 5.63 1.15
N LEU A 79 10.24 5.09 0.02
CA LEU A 79 9.79 3.81 -0.52
C LEU A 79 10.91 3.17 -1.33
N GLU A 80 11.29 1.95 -0.95
CA GLU A 80 12.34 1.17 -1.61
C GLU A 80 11.86 -0.27 -1.74
N TYR A 81 12.15 -0.93 -2.85
CA TYR A 81 11.76 -2.32 -3.08
C TYR A 81 12.76 -3.06 -3.96
N ASN A 82 12.82 -4.38 -3.81
CA ASN A 82 13.69 -5.22 -4.63
C ASN A 82 13.10 -5.40 -6.04
N ILE A 83 13.59 -4.59 -6.99
CA ILE A 83 13.07 -4.51 -8.36
C ILE A 83 12.92 -5.89 -9.05
N CYS A 84 13.84 -6.83 -8.81
CA CYS A 84 13.83 -8.14 -9.46
C CYS A 84 12.61 -9.01 -9.12
N ASP A 85 12.05 -8.85 -7.92
CA ASP A 85 10.95 -9.67 -7.41
C ASP A 85 9.70 -8.84 -7.07
N TYR A 86 9.73 -7.55 -7.41
CA TYR A 86 8.68 -6.62 -7.07
C TYR A 86 7.39 -6.92 -7.83
N GLN A 87 6.28 -6.95 -7.09
CA GLN A 87 4.93 -6.98 -7.63
C GLN A 87 4.14 -5.81 -7.05
N PRO A 88 3.52 -4.94 -7.90
CA PRO A 88 2.77 -3.77 -7.47
C PRO A 88 1.67 -4.06 -6.44
N GLU A 89 1.07 -5.24 -6.49
CA GLU A 89 0.11 -5.75 -5.51
C GLU A 89 0.64 -5.68 -4.07
N GLY A 90 1.96 -5.78 -3.88
CA GLY A 90 2.61 -5.63 -2.58
C GLY A 90 2.34 -4.28 -1.91
N MET A 91 2.12 -3.21 -2.69
CA MET A 91 1.81 -1.87 -2.14
C MET A 91 0.49 -1.85 -1.37
N TYR A 92 -0.51 -2.61 -1.83
CA TYR A 92 -1.78 -2.76 -1.13
C TYR A 92 -1.59 -3.33 0.27
N TYR A 93 -0.87 -4.45 0.38
CA TYR A 93 -0.65 -5.13 1.65
C TYR A 93 0.32 -4.38 2.56
N MET A 94 1.35 -3.77 1.98
CA MET A 94 2.31 -2.93 2.70
C MET A 94 1.58 -1.80 3.43
N PHE A 95 0.71 -1.06 2.74
CA PHE A 95 -0.01 0.05 3.36
C PHE A 95 -0.97 -0.43 4.45
N ARG A 96 -1.74 -1.50 4.18
CA ARG A 96 -2.64 -2.09 5.18
C ARG A 96 -1.87 -2.50 6.43
N LYS A 97 -0.79 -3.28 6.28
CA LYS A 97 0.06 -3.70 7.40
C LYS A 97 0.49 -2.48 8.22
N TRP A 98 1.06 -1.47 7.57
CA TRP A 98 1.48 -0.24 8.22
C TRP A 98 0.36 0.42 9.02
N PHE A 99 -0.84 0.56 8.43
CA PHE A 99 -1.96 1.23 9.06
C PHE A 99 -2.41 0.48 10.33
N PHE A 100 -2.67 -0.83 10.23
CA PHE A 100 -3.12 -1.62 11.38
C PHE A 100 -2.07 -1.67 12.50
N GLU A 101 -0.78 -1.81 12.15
CA GLU A 101 0.32 -1.77 13.13
C GLU A 101 0.42 -0.41 13.81
N SER A 102 0.38 0.68 13.05
CA SER A 102 0.50 2.05 13.60
C SER A 102 -0.66 2.42 14.52
N HIS A 103 -1.82 1.78 14.36
CA HIS A 103 -3.01 1.99 15.18
C HIS A 103 -3.20 0.94 16.30
N ASN A 104 -2.22 0.04 16.50
CA ASN A 104 -2.32 -1.07 17.45
C ASN A 104 -3.58 -1.93 17.25
N MET A 105 -3.95 -2.16 15.99
CA MET A 105 -5.08 -2.99 15.59
C MET A 105 -4.58 -4.35 15.10
N GLU A 106 -5.44 -5.37 15.16
CA GLU A 106 -5.13 -6.67 14.59
C GLU A 106 -5.04 -6.58 13.06
N ILE A 107 -3.92 -7.04 12.51
CA ILE A 107 -3.68 -7.05 11.07
C ILE A 107 -4.54 -8.16 10.45
N PRO A 108 -5.43 -7.85 9.50
CA PRO A 108 -6.21 -8.88 8.83
C PRO A 108 -5.31 -9.92 8.16
N PRO A 109 -5.71 -11.20 8.14
CA PRO A 109 -4.93 -12.24 7.48
C PRO A 109 -4.72 -11.91 6.01
N MET A 110 -3.50 -12.12 5.53
CA MET A 110 -3.12 -11.88 4.14
C MET A 110 -3.07 -13.21 3.40
N ASN A 111 -3.94 -13.39 2.40
CA ASN A 111 -3.93 -14.58 1.58
C ASN A 111 -2.93 -14.38 0.44
N ILE A 112 -1.75 -14.99 0.55
CA ILE A 112 -0.71 -14.87 -0.47
C ILE A 112 -0.03 -16.22 -0.63
N TYR A 113 0.05 -16.70 -1.87
CA TYR A 113 0.78 -17.91 -2.21
C TYR A 113 1.61 -17.70 -3.47
N TYR A 114 2.64 -18.53 -3.62
CA TYR A 114 3.49 -18.51 -4.79
C TYR A 114 3.01 -19.55 -5.81
N ASP A 115 2.64 -19.08 -6.99
CA ASP A 115 2.30 -19.94 -8.12
C ASP A 115 3.57 -20.26 -8.92
N LYS A 116 3.88 -21.55 -8.97
CA LYS A 116 5.06 -22.08 -9.67
C LYS A 116 4.89 -22.12 -11.18
N GLU A 117 3.66 -22.19 -11.68
CA GLU A 117 3.39 -22.24 -13.12
C GLU A 117 3.64 -20.87 -13.76
N THR A 118 3.23 -19.80 -13.07
CA THR A 118 3.43 -18.42 -13.52
C THR A 118 4.69 -17.76 -12.95
N ASN A 119 5.37 -18.42 -12.00
CA ASN A 119 6.55 -17.93 -11.28
C ASN A 119 6.30 -16.58 -10.58
N LYS A 120 5.10 -16.41 -10.00
CA LYS A 120 4.61 -15.16 -9.40
C LYS A 120 3.93 -15.40 -8.06
N TYR A 121 3.89 -14.38 -7.21
CA TYR A 121 2.96 -14.33 -6.11
C TYR A 121 1.56 -14.02 -6.60
N VAL A 122 0.60 -14.79 -6.10
CA VAL A 122 -0.83 -14.61 -6.32
C VAL A 122 -1.44 -14.02 -5.06
N PHE A 123 -2.27 -13.01 -5.26
CA PHE A 123 -2.94 -12.24 -4.22
C PHE A 123 -4.46 -12.37 -4.37
N PRO A 124 -5.09 -13.47 -3.92
CA PRO A 124 -6.52 -13.73 -4.15
C PRO A 124 -7.44 -12.60 -3.70
N ASP A 125 -7.10 -11.92 -2.61
CA ASP A 125 -7.89 -10.80 -2.09
C ASP A 125 -7.98 -9.61 -3.07
N LEU A 126 -7.18 -9.61 -4.15
CA LEU A 126 -7.13 -8.58 -5.19
C LEU A 126 -7.68 -9.05 -6.55
N ILE A 127 -8.03 -10.32 -6.71
CA ILE A 127 -8.44 -10.90 -8.01
C ILE A 127 -9.88 -10.49 -8.39
N ASP A 128 -10.73 -10.14 -7.43
CA ASP A 128 -12.16 -9.83 -7.63
C ASP A 128 -12.48 -8.33 -7.90
N ILE A 129 -11.53 -7.55 -8.39
CA ILE A 129 -11.74 -6.11 -8.69
C ILE A 129 -11.38 -5.80 -10.15
N GLY A 130 -11.70 -6.73 -11.07
CA GLY A 130 -11.23 -6.68 -12.47
C GLY A 130 -12.18 -7.22 -13.54
N GLU A 131 -13.42 -7.62 -13.22
CA GLU A 131 -14.43 -7.97 -14.22
C GLU A 131 -15.71 -7.15 -14.03
N LEU A 132 -15.63 -5.86 -14.32
CA LEU A 132 -16.74 -5.11 -14.92
C LEU A 132 -16.14 -4.24 -16.03
N SER A 133 -15.99 -4.88 -17.20
CA SER A 133 -15.93 -4.26 -18.52
C SER A 133 -17.15 -3.40 -18.81
#